data_AF-A0A9Q5B4N0-F1
#
_entry.id   AF-A0A9Q5B4N0-F1
#
_cell.length_a   1.000
_cell.length_b   1.000
_cell.length_c   1.000
_cell.angle_alpha   90.00
_cell.angle_beta   90.00
_cell.angle_gamma   90.00
#
_symmetry.space_group_name_H-M   'P 1'
#
loop_
_entity.id
_entity.type
_entity.pdbx_description
1 polymer ?
#
loop_
_entity_poly.entity_id
_entity_poly.type
_entity_poly.pdbx_seq_one_letter_code
_entity_poly.pdbx_strand_id
1 'polypeptide(L)'
;MNWKNRNLRELAHLVCGDPAPDGVTYFRYRSSSYLTEFFEDCDLDFVHDGSTRWSWVAERLSQVLAYSQISPTIPPDAFIRVIRALMDSADAQIGDPTREKALFKLNVILAREGWEAFYDELRIVHLRHLATNTVAQIANPHRPMTSTELVRKDRLIAYLNGCSEDQLIEDILLPLFRQLGFHRITAAGHKDKALEYGKDIWMKYTLPTLHVIYFGIKVKKGKLDSSGTSKAGSANIAEIYNQVHMMLGHEIFDSELSRRVLVDHAFIVAGGEITKQARNWIGNKLDAAKRSQIMFMDREDILNLYTVTGLALPKSMDMPSSSDDTFDVEILF
;
A
#
# COMPACT_ATOMS: atom_id res chain seq x y z
N MET A 1 5.40 -7.32 16.27
CA MET A 1 6.84 -7.00 16.01
C MET A 1 7.61 -7.04 17.32
N ASN A 2 8.91 -7.38 17.29
CA ASN A 2 9.73 -7.40 18.51
C ASN A 2 10.94 -6.47 18.34
N TRP A 3 10.87 -5.28 18.94
CA TRP A 3 11.94 -4.29 18.89
C TRP A 3 13.00 -4.57 19.96
N LYS A 4 14.24 -4.11 19.71
CA LYS A 4 15.31 -4.25 20.69
C LYS A 4 15.00 -3.36 21.91
N ASN A 5 15.18 -3.89 23.12
CA ASN A 5 14.94 -3.17 24.37
C ASN A 5 15.61 -1.79 24.43
N ARG A 6 16.82 -1.65 23.88
CA ARG A 6 17.53 -0.36 23.81
C ARG A 6 16.75 0.70 23.02
N ASN A 7 16.12 0.32 21.91
CA ASN A 7 15.40 1.22 21.02
C ASN A 7 14.05 1.58 21.64
N LEU A 8 13.39 0.62 22.30
CA LEU A 8 12.16 0.89 23.08
C LEU A 8 12.43 1.87 24.22
N ARG A 9 13.54 1.71 24.93
CA ARG A 9 13.95 2.64 26.00
C ARG A 9 14.22 4.05 25.46
N GLU A 10 14.96 4.17 24.36
CA GLU A 10 15.20 5.47 23.72
C GLU A 10 13.90 6.13 23.26
N LEU A 11 12.98 5.37 22.65
CA LEU A 11 11.67 5.89 22.24
C LEU A 11 10.82 6.31 23.45
N ALA A 12 10.87 5.54 24.52
CA ALA A 12 10.17 5.86 25.77
C ALA A 12 10.65 7.17 26.38
N HIS A 13 11.95 7.48 26.32
CA HIS A 13 12.48 8.78 26.74
C HIS A 13 11.91 9.93 25.90
N LEU A 14 11.73 9.75 24.58
CA LEU A 14 11.09 10.75 23.73
C LEU A 14 9.62 10.98 24.12
N VAL A 15 8.86 9.89 24.35
CA VAL A 15 7.46 9.97 24.80
C VAL A 15 7.35 10.66 26.16
N CYS A 16 8.25 10.35 27.10
CA CYS A 16 8.33 11.00 28.41
C CYS A 16 8.72 12.49 28.32
N GLY A 17 9.27 12.93 27.19
CA GLY A 17 9.86 14.26 27.02
C GLY A 17 11.05 14.49 27.95
N ASP A 18 11.83 13.43 28.21
CA ASP A 18 13.02 13.53 29.03
C ASP A 18 14.10 14.35 28.31
N PRO A 19 14.80 15.27 29.00
CA PRO A 19 15.88 16.04 28.39
C PRO A 19 17.00 15.10 27.94
N ALA A 20 17.53 15.36 26.76
CA ALA A 20 18.74 14.68 26.32
C ALA A 20 19.95 15.10 27.20
N PRO A 21 21.09 14.40 27.15
CA PRO A 21 22.27 14.72 27.96
C PRO A 21 22.81 16.15 27.75
N ASP A 22 22.51 16.76 26.61
CA ASP A 22 22.82 18.15 26.25
C ASP A 22 21.82 19.17 26.83
N GLY A 23 20.83 18.70 27.61
CA GLY A 23 19.80 19.52 28.26
C GLY A 23 18.67 19.99 27.33
N VAL A 24 18.72 19.63 26.04
CA VAL A 24 17.71 20.07 25.07
C VAL A 24 16.56 19.07 25.01
N THR A 25 15.33 19.58 25.07
CA THR A 25 14.13 18.78 24.81
C THR A 25 13.34 19.33 23.62
N TYR A 26 13.04 18.46 22.66
CA TYR A 26 12.16 18.75 21.53
C TYR A 26 10.77 18.14 21.72
N PHE A 27 10.52 17.51 22.87
CA PHE A 27 9.27 16.83 23.20
C PHE A 27 8.72 17.39 24.51
N ARG A 28 7.40 17.56 24.57
CA ARG A 28 6.73 17.99 25.79
C ARG A 28 7.02 17.01 26.93
N TYR A 29 7.45 17.53 28.06
CA TYR A 29 7.63 16.75 29.28
C TYR A 29 6.28 16.19 29.76
N ARG A 30 6.22 14.87 30.00
CA ARG A 30 5.01 14.18 30.47
C ARG A 30 5.25 13.54 31.83
N SER A 31 4.58 14.06 32.87
CA SER A 31 4.49 13.41 34.19
C SER A 31 3.64 12.14 34.11
N SER A 32 3.51 11.39 35.21
CA SER A 32 2.67 10.19 35.26
C SER A 32 1.23 10.43 34.81
N SER A 33 0.61 11.55 35.21
CA SER A 33 -0.75 11.91 34.77
C SER A 33 -0.80 12.22 33.28
N TYR A 34 0.17 12.99 32.77
CA TYR A 34 0.25 13.33 31.35
C TYR A 34 0.65 12.15 30.45
N LEU A 35 1.28 11.11 31.01
CA LEU A 35 1.50 9.86 30.30
C LEU A 35 0.21 9.05 30.18
N THR A 36 -0.61 9.00 31.23
CA THR A 36 -1.96 8.41 31.16
C THR A 36 -2.80 9.13 30.11
N GLU A 37 -2.89 10.46 30.17
CA GLU A 37 -3.63 11.29 29.19
C GLU A 37 -3.10 11.06 27.76
N PHE A 38 -1.78 11.01 27.57
CA PHE A 38 -1.19 10.76 26.25
C PHE A 38 -1.60 9.41 25.64
N PHE A 39 -1.64 8.35 26.45
CA PHE A 39 -2.08 7.04 25.96
C PHE A 39 -3.59 7.00 25.75
N GLU A 40 -4.38 7.68 26.59
CA GLU A 40 -5.83 7.85 26.40
C GLU A 40 -6.14 8.55 25.06
N ASP A 41 -5.43 9.64 24.73
CA ASP A 41 -5.52 10.35 23.45
C ASP A 41 -5.12 9.47 22.24
N CYS A 42 -4.40 8.37 22.49
CA CYS A 42 -4.04 7.37 21.47
C CYS A 42 -5.05 6.21 21.39
N ASP A 43 -6.20 6.31 22.07
CA ASP A 43 -7.18 5.25 22.29
C ASP A 43 -6.56 4.01 22.97
N LEU A 44 -5.74 4.23 24.00
CA LEU A 44 -5.10 3.20 24.82
C LEU A 44 -5.37 3.47 26.30
N ASP A 45 -6.17 2.62 26.94
CA ASP A 45 -6.58 2.73 28.35
C ASP A 45 -5.47 2.35 29.34
N PHE A 46 -4.24 2.84 29.13
CA PHE A 46 -3.11 2.60 30.01
C PHE A 46 -3.02 3.66 31.09
N VAL A 47 -3.08 3.22 32.35
CA VAL A 47 -2.91 4.09 33.52
C VAL A 47 -1.52 3.89 34.09
N HIS A 48 -0.76 4.99 34.24
CA HIS A 48 0.57 4.94 34.83
C HIS A 48 0.52 4.46 36.29
N ASP A 49 1.35 3.48 36.64
CA ASP A 49 1.29 2.73 37.90
C ASP A 49 2.16 3.28 39.04
N GLY A 50 2.90 4.36 38.78
CA GLY A 50 3.81 5.00 39.74
C GLY A 50 5.24 4.46 39.68
N SER A 51 5.51 3.50 38.77
CA SER A 51 6.86 3.05 38.48
C SER A 51 7.67 4.11 37.70
N THR A 52 8.87 3.74 37.26
CA THR A 52 9.73 4.68 36.53
C THR A 52 9.16 4.97 35.14
N ARG A 53 8.84 6.24 34.85
CA ARG A 53 8.19 6.70 33.59
C ARG A 53 8.71 6.01 32.33
N TRP A 54 10.00 6.15 32.01
CA TRP A 54 10.56 5.58 30.79
C TRP A 54 10.43 4.04 30.74
N SER A 55 10.52 3.37 31.89
CA SER A 55 10.42 1.90 31.98
C SER A 55 8.99 1.47 31.72
N TRP A 56 8.02 2.15 32.35
CA TRP A 56 6.60 1.91 32.15
C TRP A 56 6.19 2.14 30.70
N VAL A 57 6.60 3.26 30.11
CA VAL A 57 6.33 3.58 28.70
C VAL A 57 6.96 2.54 27.77
N ALA A 58 8.21 2.12 28.00
CA ALA A 58 8.85 1.11 27.16
C ALA A 58 8.10 -0.23 27.18
N GLU A 59 7.56 -0.61 28.34
CA GLU A 59 6.71 -1.80 28.48
C GLU A 59 5.39 -1.64 27.71
N ARG A 60 4.70 -0.50 27.84
CA ARG A 60 3.46 -0.23 27.09
C ARG A 60 3.70 -0.21 25.58
N LEU A 61 4.79 0.40 25.12
CA LEU A 61 5.18 0.37 23.70
C LEU A 61 5.48 -1.04 23.20
N SER A 62 6.10 -1.89 24.03
CA SER A 62 6.32 -3.30 23.72
C SER A 62 4.98 -4.06 23.57
N GLN A 63 4.02 -3.82 24.48
CA GLN A 63 2.67 -4.40 24.39
C GLN A 63 1.95 -3.95 23.12
N VAL A 64 1.99 -2.65 22.80
CA VAL A 64 1.38 -2.09 21.58
C VAL A 64 1.99 -2.69 20.33
N LEU A 65 3.31 -2.87 20.26
CA LEU A 65 3.99 -3.50 19.12
C LEU A 65 3.65 -5.00 18.95
N ALA A 66 3.18 -5.65 20.01
CA ALA A 66 2.72 -7.04 20.00
C ALA A 66 1.26 -7.20 19.52
N TYR A 67 0.52 -6.09 19.37
CA TYR A 67 -0.85 -6.15 18.81
C TYR A 67 -0.85 -6.69 17.38
N SER A 68 -2.03 -7.13 16.93
CA SER A 68 -2.24 -7.67 15.59
C SER A 68 -1.84 -6.67 14.51
N GLN A 69 -1.17 -7.18 13.47
CA GLN A 69 -0.68 -6.40 12.34
C GLN A 69 -1.33 -6.91 11.06
N ILE A 70 -1.63 -5.99 10.14
CA ILE A 70 -2.17 -6.34 8.82
C ILE A 70 -1.08 -7.01 7.96
N SER A 71 0.17 -6.56 8.10
CA SER A 71 1.34 -7.07 7.37
C SER A 71 2.60 -6.85 8.21
N PRO A 72 3.65 -7.68 8.08
CA PRO A 72 4.97 -7.41 8.68
C PRO A 72 5.58 -6.05 8.28
N THR A 73 5.14 -5.48 7.15
CA THR A 73 5.56 -4.18 6.62
C THR A 73 4.66 -3.02 7.03
N ILE A 74 3.74 -3.23 7.99
CA ILE A 74 2.88 -2.18 8.56
C ILE A 74 2.82 -2.37 10.10
N PRO A 75 3.21 -1.39 10.92
CA PRO A 75 3.11 -1.52 12.38
C PRO A 75 1.64 -1.60 12.82
N PRO A 76 1.35 -2.05 14.05
CA PRO A 76 -0.01 -2.02 14.57
C PRO A 76 -0.57 -0.61 14.53
N ASP A 77 -1.87 -0.46 14.26
CA ASP A 77 -2.52 0.85 14.13
C ASP A 77 -2.35 1.70 15.40
N ALA A 78 -2.46 1.06 16.58
CA ALA A 78 -2.18 1.70 17.87
C ALA A 78 -0.76 2.30 17.95
N PHE A 79 0.25 1.64 17.37
CA PHE A 79 1.61 2.18 17.34
C PHE A 79 1.70 3.41 16.41
N ILE A 80 1.01 3.37 15.28
CA ILE A 80 0.94 4.51 14.34
C ILE A 80 0.28 5.72 15.02
N ARG A 81 -0.80 5.51 15.78
CA ARG A 81 -1.45 6.58 16.56
C ARG A 81 -0.52 7.17 17.62
N VAL A 82 0.22 6.35 18.35
CA VAL A 82 1.23 6.81 19.32
C VAL A 82 2.29 7.70 18.66
N ILE A 83 2.83 7.29 17.50
CA ILE A 83 3.80 8.12 16.77
C ILE A 83 3.16 9.42 16.27
N ARG A 84 1.89 9.37 15.82
CA ARG A 84 1.13 10.55 15.41
C ARG A 84 0.94 11.56 16.52
N ALA A 85 0.46 11.11 17.68
CA ALA A 85 0.30 11.96 18.85
C ALA A 85 1.65 12.52 19.32
N LEU A 86 2.70 11.70 19.34
CA LEU A 86 4.04 12.14 19.74
C LEU A 86 4.58 13.28 18.87
N MET A 87 4.27 13.26 17.58
CA MET A 87 4.75 14.22 16.57
C MET A 87 3.70 15.25 16.15
N ASP A 88 2.66 15.48 16.97
CA ASP A 88 1.65 16.50 16.67
C ASP A 88 2.32 17.88 16.52
N SER A 89 1.98 18.59 15.44
CA SER A 89 2.50 19.93 15.18
C SER A 89 2.16 20.95 16.28
N ALA A 90 1.06 20.76 17.01
CA ALA A 90 0.66 21.62 18.14
C ALA A 90 1.60 21.50 19.35
N ASP A 91 2.34 20.40 19.46
CA ASP A 91 3.29 20.13 20.55
C ASP A 91 4.71 20.69 20.27
N ALA A 92 4.87 21.57 19.27
CA ALA A 92 6.16 22.14 18.91
C ALA A 92 6.80 22.92 20.08
N GLN A 93 8.10 22.68 20.31
CA GLN A 93 8.85 23.29 21.41
C GLN A 93 9.62 24.54 20.95
N ILE A 94 9.99 25.40 21.91
CA ILE A 94 10.83 26.58 21.65
C ILE A 94 12.16 26.12 21.05
N GLY A 95 12.49 26.62 19.85
CA GLY A 95 13.68 26.22 19.11
C GLY A 95 13.51 25.06 18.14
N ASP A 96 12.29 24.52 18.00
CA ASP A 96 11.91 23.54 16.97
C ASP A 96 10.45 23.71 16.51
N PRO A 97 10.05 24.90 16.00
CA PRO A 97 8.66 25.19 15.63
C PRO A 97 8.14 24.31 14.48
N THR A 98 9.04 23.86 13.60
CA THR A 98 8.71 22.94 12.50
C THR A 98 8.84 21.47 12.87
N ARG A 99 9.22 21.16 14.12
CA ARG A 99 9.42 19.79 14.63
C ARG A 99 10.47 18.97 13.87
N GLU A 100 11.37 19.63 13.14
CA GLU A 100 12.41 18.96 12.35
C GLU A 100 13.45 18.29 13.24
N LYS A 101 13.80 18.91 14.37
CA LYS A 101 14.77 18.31 15.33
C LYS A 101 14.14 17.14 16.08
N ALA A 102 12.87 17.26 16.47
CA ALA A 102 12.09 16.16 17.01
C ALA A 102 12.02 14.98 16.02
N LEU A 103 11.73 15.26 14.74
CA LEU A 103 11.65 14.25 13.70
C LEU A 103 12.98 13.54 13.49
N PHE A 104 14.09 14.31 13.46
CA PHE A 104 15.43 13.76 13.38
C PHE A 104 15.73 12.80 14.54
N LYS A 105 15.45 13.21 15.79
CA LYS A 105 15.67 12.36 16.98
C LYS A 105 14.83 11.08 16.93
N LEU A 106 13.58 11.17 16.49
CA LEU A 106 12.70 10.01 16.31
C LEU A 106 13.27 9.06 15.25
N ASN A 107 13.69 9.58 14.09
CA ASN A 107 14.20 8.78 12.97
C ASN A 107 15.51 8.05 13.28
N VAL A 108 16.37 8.59 14.16
CA VAL A 108 17.56 7.86 14.65
C VAL A 108 17.18 6.52 15.29
N ILE A 109 16.02 6.46 15.97
CA ILE A 109 15.53 5.25 16.64
C ILE A 109 14.80 4.36 15.62
N LEU A 110 13.87 4.94 14.86
CA LEU A 110 13.06 4.20 13.88
C LEU A 110 13.91 3.50 12.81
N ALA A 111 14.97 4.16 12.33
CA ALA A 111 15.83 3.61 11.28
C ALA A 111 16.51 2.31 11.71
N ARG A 112 16.82 2.16 13.01
CA ARG A 112 17.42 0.93 13.56
C ARG A 112 16.47 -0.27 13.58
N GLU A 113 15.17 -0.01 13.45
CA GLU A 113 14.09 -1.00 13.40
C GLU A 113 13.49 -1.10 11.99
N GLY A 114 14.08 -0.45 10.99
CA GLY A 114 13.66 -0.51 9.58
C GLY A 114 12.58 0.49 9.17
N TRP A 115 12.39 1.57 9.94
CA TRP A 115 11.32 2.55 9.73
C TRP A 115 11.83 3.98 9.63
N GLU A 116 11.01 4.83 9.02
CA GLU A 116 11.23 6.27 8.96
C GLU A 116 9.89 6.99 9.13
N ALA A 117 9.87 8.03 9.97
CA ALA A 117 8.79 8.99 10.07
C ALA A 117 9.04 10.18 9.14
N PHE A 118 7.98 10.71 8.54
CA PHE A 118 8.02 11.94 7.76
C PHE A 118 6.68 12.69 7.86
N TYR A 119 6.70 14.00 7.66
CA TYR A 119 5.48 14.81 7.56
C TYR A 119 4.95 14.83 6.12
N ASP A 120 3.63 14.73 5.95
CA ASP A 120 2.98 15.06 4.68
C ASP A 120 2.74 16.56 4.52
N GLU A 121 2.10 16.94 3.40
CA GLU A 121 1.74 18.32 3.08
C GLU A 121 0.77 18.96 4.09
N LEU A 122 0.00 18.14 4.81
CA LEU A 122 -0.92 18.57 5.87
C LEU A 122 -0.26 18.58 7.25
N ARG A 123 1.06 18.38 7.32
CA ARG A 123 1.83 18.32 8.57
C ARG A 123 1.39 17.19 9.50
N ILE A 124 0.85 16.11 8.92
CA ILE A 124 0.55 14.86 9.61
C ILE A 124 1.75 13.93 9.45
N VAL A 125 2.20 13.30 10.54
CA VAL A 125 3.29 12.33 10.48
C VAL A 125 2.78 10.99 9.95
N HIS A 126 3.59 10.36 9.10
CA HIS A 126 3.41 9.00 8.61
C HIS A 126 4.67 8.19 8.85
N LEU A 127 4.51 6.87 8.95
CA LEU A 127 5.62 5.92 9.01
C LEU A 127 5.81 5.26 7.65
N ARG A 128 7.05 5.04 7.24
CA ARG A 128 7.42 4.30 6.04
C ARG A 128 8.40 3.19 6.40
N HIS A 129 8.17 1.99 5.88
CA HIS A 129 9.10 0.88 5.97
C HIS A 129 10.26 1.10 4.99
N LEU A 130 11.49 1.16 5.48
CA LEU A 130 12.66 1.55 4.69
C LEU A 130 12.98 0.57 3.55
N ALA A 131 12.80 -0.74 3.78
CA ALA A 131 13.19 -1.74 2.78
C ALA A 131 12.21 -1.82 1.60
N THR A 132 10.93 -1.51 1.82
CA THR A 132 9.88 -1.65 0.80
C THR A 132 9.29 -0.31 0.36
N ASN A 133 9.67 0.80 1.01
CA ASN A 133 9.04 2.11 0.87
C ASN A 133 7.52 2.11 1.16
N THR A 134 7.00 1.08 1.83
CA THR A 134 5.58 0.98 2.18
C THR A 134 5.23 1.99 3.27
N VAL A 135 4.31 2.91 2.98
CA VAL A 135 3.76 3.82 3.99
C VAL A 135 2.75 3.05 4.85
N ALA A 136 2.88 3.15 6.17
CA ALA A 136 2.00 2.57 7.15
C ALA A 136 0.69 3.38 7.24
N GLN A 137 -0.07 3.34 6.16
CA GLN A 137 -1.41 3.84 6.07
C GLN A 137 -2.27 2.73 5.47
N ILE A 138 -3.46 2.50 6.03
CA ILE A 138 -4.47 1.74 5.29
C ILE A 138 -4.74 2.56 4.03
N ALA A 139 -4.35 2.05 2.87
CA ALA A 139 -4.55 2.75 1.62
C ALA A 139 -6.04 2.98 1.42
N ASN A 140 -6.52 4.20 1.70
CA ASN A 140 -7.88 4.60 1.42
C ASN A 140 -7.86 5.30 0.05
N PRO A 141 -8.23 4.60 -1.04
CA PRO A 141 -8.19 5.17 -2.38
C PRO A 141 -9.18 6.34 -2.57
N HIS A 142 -10.10 6.56 -1.62
CA HIS A 142 -11.10 7.62 -1.68
C HIS A 142 -10.70 8.88 -0.91
N ARG A 143 -9.50 8.93 -0.30
CA ARG A 143 -9.04 10.15 0.35
C ARG A 143 -8.64 11.22 -0.69
N PRO A 144 -8.75 12.52 -0.37
CA PRO A 144 -8.15 13.57 -1.18
C PRO A 144 -6.63 13.37 -1.30
N MET A 145 -6.10 13.50 -2.51
CA MET A 145 -4.67 13.35 -2.80
C MET A 145 -3.90 14.63 -2.52
N THR A 146 -2.63 14.49 -2.14
CA THR A 146 -1.69 15.60 -1.98
C THR A 146 -1.22 16.14 -3.35
N SER A 147 -0.62 17.33 -3.40
CA SER A 147 -0.11 17.90 -4.65
C SER A 147 0.99 17.05 -5.28
N THR A 148 1.87 16.48 -4.46
CA THR A 148 2.90 15.51 -4.88
C THR A 148 2.29 14.20 -5.40
N GLU A 149 1.25 13.68 -4.75
CA GLU A 149 0.49 12.51 -5.22
C GLU A 149 -0.21 12.78 -6.56
N LEU A 150 -0.75 13.98 -6.78
CA LEU A 150 -1.36 14.37 -8.06
C LEU A 150 -0.36 14.39 -9.21
N VAL A 151 0.82 15.01 -9.02
CA VAL A 151 1.90 15.00 -10.04
C VAL A 151 2.31 13.57 -10.37
N ARG A 152 2.36 12.71 -9.36
CA ARG A 152 2.70 11.31 -9.52
C ARG A 152 1.60 10.52 -10.25
N LYS A 153 0.34 10.80 -9.96
CA LYS A 153 -0.84 10.28 -10.67
C LYS A 153 -0.81 10.67 -12.15
N ASP A 154 -0.46 11.92 -12.47
CA ASP A 154 -0.35 12.41 -13.85
C ASP A 154 0.73 11.65 -14.65
N ARG A 155 1.89 11.42 -14.03
CA ARG A 155 2.94 10.57 -14.61
C ARG A 155 2.41 9.16 -14.88
N LEU A 156 1.75 8.55 -13.90
CA LEU A 156 1.19 7.22 -14.04
C LEU A 156 0.13 7.15 -15.15
N ILE A 157 -0.71 8.18 -15.30
CA ILE A 157 -1.67 8.31 -16.41
C ILE A 157 -0.95 8.27 -17.76
N ALA A 158 0.14 9.03 -17.91
CA ALA A 158 0.93 9.06 -19.14
C ALA A 158 1.49 7.67 -19.48
N TYR A 159 2.00 6.93 -18.48
CA TYR A 159 2.47 5.57 -18.67
C TYR A 159 1.35 4.60 -19.08
N LEU A 160 0.21 4.63 -18.38
CA LEU A 160 -0.93 3.75 -18.67
C LEU A 160 -1.56 3.99 -20.06
N ASN A 161 -1.31 5.14 -20.70
CA ASN A 161 -1.71 5.36 -22.09
C ASN A 161 -0.85 4.54 -23.07
N GLY A 162 0.46 4.47 -22.81
CA GLY A 162 1.43 3.80 -23.67
C GLY A 162 1.63 2.31 -23.39
N CYS A 163 1.41 1.85 -22.16
CA CYS A 163 1.80 0.50 -21.74
C CYS A 163 1.04 -0.62 -22.47
N SER A 164 1.65 -1.78 -22.70
CA SER A 164 0.99 -2.99 -23.18
C SER A 164 0.15 -3.66 -22.07
N GLU A 165 -0.62 -4.70 -22.43
CA GLU A 165 -1.36 -5.52 -21.44
C GLU A 165 -0.38 -6.26 -20.51
N ASP A 166 0.71 -6.79 -21.06
CA ASP A 166 1.79 -7.42 -20.28
C ASP A 166 2.46 -6.42 -19.32
N GLN A 167 2.74 -5.20 -19.79
CA GLN A 167 3.31 -4.14 -18.95
C GLN A 167 2.34 -3.70 -17.85
N LEU A 168 1.04 -3.60 -18.15
CA LEU A 168 0.01 -3.34 -17.13
C LEU A 168 0.02 -4.42 -16.04
N ILE A 169 0.22 -5.68 -16.42
CA ILE A 169 0.34 -6.79 -15.47
C ILE A 169 1.65 -6.65 -14.67
N GLU A 170 2.79 -6.69 -15.34
CA GLU A 170 4.11 -6.84 -14.72
C GLU A 170 4.57 -5.61 -13.94
N ASP A 171 4.37 -4.42 -14.51
CA ASP A 171 4.92 -3.18 -13.95
C ASP A 171 3.96 -2.48 -12.99
N ILE A 172 2.65 -2.76 -13.07
CA ILE A 172 1.62 -2.09 -12.27
C ILE A 172 0.91 -3.05 -11.32
N LEU A 173 0.23 -4.07 -11.87
CA LEU A 173 -0.66 -4.91 -11.06
C LEU A 173 0.11 -5.85 -10.14
N LEU A 174 1.20 -6.49 -10.60
CA LEU A 174 2.00 -7.37 -9.75
C LEU A 174 2.57 -6.61 -8.54
N PRO A 175 3.24 -5.45 -8.69
CA PRO A 175 3.70 -4.66 -7.54
C PRO A 175 2.55 -4.21 -6.63
N LEU A 176 1.43 -3.79 -7.22
CA LEU A 176 0.25 -3.34 -6.46
C LEU A 176 -0.32 -4.45 -5.59
N PHE A 177 -0.60 -5.62 -6.15
CA PHE A 177 -1.15 -6.72 -5.37
C PHE A 177 -0.16 -7.24 -4.31
N ARG A 178 1.15 -7.23 -4.58
CA ARG A 178 2.15 -7.55 -3.53
C ARG A 178 2.07 -6.58 -2.36
N GLN A 179 1.98 -5.28 -2.66
CA GLN A 179 1.88 -4.23 -1.66
C GLN A 179 0.59 -4.31 -0.84
N LEU A 180 -0.51 -4.74 -1.46
CA LEU A 180 -1.80 -5.00 -0.81
C LEU A 180 -1.81 -6.32 0.01
N GLY A 181 -0.70 -7.06 0.06
CA GLY A 181 -0.55 -8.25 0.88
C GLY A 181 -0.98 -9.56 0.21
N PHE A 182 -1.22 -9.56 -1.10
CA PHE A 182 -1.46 -10.81 -1.83
C PHE A 182 -0.16 -11.59 -2.04
N HIS A 183 -0.28 -12.91 -2.03
CA HIS A 183 0.83 -13.85 -2.17
C HIS A 183 0.69 -14.71 -3.43
N ARG A 184 1.80 -15.32 -3.86
CA ARG A 184 1.90 -16.20 -5.04
C ARG A 184 1.27 -15.60 -6.28
N ILE A 185 1.62 -14.36 -6.57
CA ILE A 185 1.10 -13.65 -7.74
C ILE A 185 1.93 -14.12 -8.94
N THR A 186 1.36 -15.06 -9.70
CA THR A 186 1.98 -15.63 -10.90
C THR A 186 1.24 -15.09 -12.12
N ALA A 187 1.95 -14.34 -12.97
CA ALA A 187 1.47 -13.99 -14.30
C ALA A 187 1.59 -15.22 -15.21
N ALA A 188 0.57 -15.46 -16.01
CA ALA A 188 0.54 -16.53 -16.98
C ALA A 188 1.58 -16.24 -18.09
N GLY A 189 2.55 -17.14 -18.28
CA GLY A 189 3.70 -16.91 -19.16
C GLY A 189 3.43 -17.31 -20.59
N HIS A 190 3.92 -16.51 -21.56
CA HIS A 190 3.75 -16.70 -23.02
C HIS A 190 4.07 -18.10 -23.58
N LYS A 191 4.80 -18.96 -22.86
CA LYS A 191 5.15 -20.33 -23.31
C LYS A 191 4.07 -21.38 -23.04
N ASP A 192 3.15 -21.15 -22.09
CA ASP A 192 2.18 -22.16 -21.64
C ASP A 192 0.72 -21.71 -21.76
N LYS A 193 0.39 -20.91 -22.79
CA LYS A 193 -0.98 -20.42 -23.10
C LYS A 193 -2.09 -21.48 -23.08
N ALA A 194 -1.75 -22.74 -23.34
CA ALA A 194 -2.71 -23.86 -23.32
C ALA A 194 -3.16 -24.27 -21.90
N LEU A 195 -2.43 -23.86 -20.86
CA LEU A 195 -2.73 -24.15 -19.46
C LEU A 195 -3.38 -22.96 -18.72
N GLU A 196 -3.74 -21.89 -19.44
CA GLU A 196 -4.10 -20.61 -18.83
C GLU A 196 -5.60 -20.42 -18.54
N TYR A 197 -6.48 -21.32 -18.99
CA TYR A 197 -7.92 -21.39 -18.63
C TYR A 197 -8.64 -20.04 -18.33
N GLY A 198 -8.33 -18.98 -19.10
CA GLY A 198 -8.94 -17.65 -18.94
C GLY A 198 -8.38 -16.76 -17.83
N LYS A 199 -7.28 -17.13 -17.17
CA LYS A 199 -6.61 -16.39 -16.07
C LYS A 199 -5.33 -15.75 -16.60
N ASP A 200 -5.17 -14.43 -16.39
CA ASP A 200 -3.89 -13.76 -16.65
C ASP A 200 -3.00 -13.79 -15.41
N ILE A 201 -3.62 -13.74 -14.23
CA ILE A 201 -2.94 -13.83 -12.94
C ILE A 201 -3.79 -14.72 -12.04
N TRP A 202 -3.13 -15.48 -11.16
CA TRP A 202 -3.76 -15.98 -9.95
C TRP A 202 -2.94 -15.56 -8.74
N MET A 203 -3.62 -15.41 -7.61
CA MET A 203 -3.02 -15.01 -6.34
C MET A 203 -3.82 -15.55 -5.17
N LYS A 204 -3.26 -15.47 -3.96
CA LYS A 204 -3.95 -15.85 -2.74
C LYS A 204 -3.81 -14.81 -1.65
N TYR A 205 -4.81 -14.74 -0.77
CA TYR A 205 -4.79 -13.89 0.41
C TYR A 205 -5.00 -14.75 1.66
N THR A 206 -4.10 -14.65 2.63
CA THR A 206 -4.19 -15.41 3.87
C THR A 206 -4.84 -14.54 4.94
N LEU A 207 -6.00 -14.97 5.43
CA LEU A 207 -6.70 -14.32 6.52
C LEU A 207 -5.90 -14.44 7.84
N PRO A 208 -6.14 -13.58 8.84
CA PRO A 208 -5.52 -13.70 10.16
C PRO A 208 -5.75 -15.06 10.84
N THR A 209 -6.84 -15.75 10.47
CA THR A 209 -7.15 -17.12 10.93
C THR A 209 -6.42 -18.21 10.16
N LEU A 210 -5.45 -17.86 9.31
CA LEU A 210 -4.67 -18.74 8.41
C LEU A 210 -5.45 -19.41 7.28
N HIS A 211 -6.74 -19.11 7.13
CA HIS A 211 -7.51 -19.57 5.98
C HIS A 211 -7.07 -18.80 4.74
N VAL A 212 -7.04 -19.48 3.60
CA VAL A 212 -6.58 -18.92 2.33
C VAL A 212 -7.77 -18.70 1.41
N ILE A 213 -7.85 -17.51 0.82
CA ILE A 213 -8.79 -17.17 -0.25
C ILE A 213 -8.01 -17.09 -1.56
N TYR A 214 -8.49 -17.77 -2.59
CA TYR A 214 -7.87 -17.81 -3.92
C TYR A 214 -8.58 -16.86 -4.88
N PHE A 215 -7.79 -16.09 -5.63
CA PHE A 215 -8.24 -15.11 -6.59
C PHE A 215 -7.72 -15.44 -7.97
N GLY A 216 -8.59 -15.40 -8.96
CA GLY A 216 -8.22 -15.38 -10.37
C GLY A 216 -8.45 -13.98 -10.94
N ILE A 217 -7.57 -13.53 -11.82
CA ILE A 217 -7.64 -12.19 -12.40
C ILE A 217 -7.63 -12.30 -13.91
N LYS A 218 -8.58 -11.59 -14.54
CA LYS A 218 -8.57 -11.31 -15.97
C LYS A 218 -8.32 -9.82 -16.17
N VAL A 219 -7.31 -9.49 -16.96
CA VAL A 219 -6.85 -8.13 -17.22
C VAL A 219 -7.11 -7.79 -18.68
N LYS A 220 -7.54 -6.55 -18.93
CA LYS A 220 -7.60 -5.98 -20.27
C LYS A 220 -7.07 -4.57 -20.30
N LYS A 221 -6.24 -4.21 -21.28
CA LYS A 221 -5.75 -2.82 -21.40
C LYS A 221 -6.88 -1.81 -21.64
N GLY A 222 -7.85 -2.16 -22.49
CA GLY A 222 -8.84 -1.24 -23.05
C GLY A 222 -10.09 -1.01 -22.20
N LYS A 223 -11.05 -0.30 -22.79
CA LYS A 223 -12.40 -0.12 -22.23
C LYS A 223 -13.19 -1.42 -22.30
N LEU A 224 -13.95 -1.73 -21.25
CA LEU A 224 -14.90 -2.85 -21.23
C LEU A 224 -16.33 -2.31 -21.33
N ASP A 225 -16.99 -2.66 -22.43
CA ASP A 225 -18.36 -2.27 -22.71
C ASP A 225 -19.21 -3.48 -23.13
N SER A 226 -20.53 -3.29 -23.04
CA SER A 226 -21.53 -4.28 -23.48
C SER A 226 -21.92 -4.10 -24.96
N SER A 227 -21.11 -3.40 -25.77
CA SER A 227 -21.41 -3.25 -27.18
C SER A 227 -21.12 -4.57 -27.91
N GLY A 228 -22.04 -5.00 -28.78
CA GLY A 228 -21.95 -6.30 -29.45
C GLY A 228 -20.77 -6.45 -30.42
N THR A 229 -20.00 -5.38 -30.64
CA THR A 229 -18.84 -5.34 -31.54
C THR A 229 -17.61 -4.78 -30.83
N SER A 230 -16.57 -5.60 -30.70
CA SER A 230 -15.25 -5.15 -30.27
C SER A 230 -14.68 -4.18 -31.31
N LYS A 231 -14.51 -2.91 -30.92
CA LYS A 231 -13.82 -1.89 -31.73
C LYS A 231 -12.34 -1.87 -31.33
N ALA A 232 -11.48 -1.27 -32.17
CA ALA A 232 -10.08 -1.07 -31.80
C ALA A 232 -9.99 -0.30 -30.46
N GLY A 233 -9.54 -0.98 -29.40
CA GLY A 233 -9.44 -0.42 -28.04
C GLY A 233 -10.59 -0.73 -27.07
N SER A 234 -11.66 -1.41 -27.50
CA SER A 234 -12.70 -1.94 -26.60
C SER A 234 -12.80 -3.46 -26.68
N ALA A 235 -12.84 -4.11 -25.51
CA ALA A 235 -13.06 -5.56 -25.44
C ALA A 235 -14.51 -5.85 -25.07
N ASN A 236 -15.06 -6.87 -25.72
CA ASN A 236 -16.45 -7.27 -25.54
C ASN A 236 -16.60 -8.00 -24.20
N ILE A 237 -17.57 -7.55 -23.42
CA ILE A 237 -17.87 -8.13 -22.11
C ILE A 237 -18.26 -9.63 -22.16
N ALA A 238 -18.79 -10.12 -23.27
CA ALA A 238 -19.12 -11.53 -23.47
C ALA A 238 -17.87 -12.43 -23.54
N GLU A 239 -16.77 -11.93 -24.11
CA GLU A 239 -15.48 -12.63 -24.12
C GLU A 239 -14.95 -12.79 -22.69
N ILE A 240 -14.99 -11.69 -21.93
CA ILE A 240 -14.58 -11.67 -20.51
C ILE A 240 -15.44 -12.62 -19.69
N TYR A 241 -16.76 -12.66 -19.91
CA TYR A 241 -17.65 -13.61 -19.23
C TYR A 241 -17.21 -15.06 -19.45
N ASN A 242 -16.90 -15.46 -20.69
CA ASN A 242 -16.48 -16.82 -20.98
C ASN A 242 -15.14 -17.14 -20.32
N GLN A 243 -14.18 -16.21 -20.35
CA GLN A 243 -12.88 -16.38 -19.70
C GLN A 243 -13.01 -16.49 -18.18
N VAL A 244 -13.85 -15.65 -17.56
CA VAL A 244 -14.12 -15.71 -16.12
C VAL A 244 -14.85 -17.01 -15.76
N HIS A 245 -15.80 -17.46 -16.57
CA HIS A 245 -16.48 -18.73 -16.35
C HIS A 245 -15.51 -19.92 -16.39
N MET A 246 -14.58 -19.94 -17.37
CA MET A 246 -13.51 -20.95 -17.43
C MET A 246 -12.58 -20.87 -16.21
N MET A 247 -12.20 -19.65 -15.80
CA MET A 247 -11.33 -19.40 -14.66
C MET A 247 -11.91 -19.99 -13.37
N LEU A 248 -13.21 -19.78 -13.13
CA LEU A 248 -13.92 -20.29 -11.96
C LEU A 248 -14.11 -21.81 -11.98
N GLY A 249 -14.16 -22.41 -13.17
CA GLY A 249 -14.29 -23.86 -13.34
C GLY A 249 -12.97 -24.65 -13.29
N HIS A 250 -11.82 -23.96 -13.28
CA HIS A 250 -10.51 -24.61 -13.41
C HIS A 250 -9.68 -24.56 -12.13
N GLU A 251 -9.13 -25.71 -11.72
CA GLU A 251 -8.31 -25.85 -10.52
C GLU A 251 -6.86 -25.38 -10.72
N ILE A 252 -6.35 -24.61 -9.77
CA ILE A 252 -4.93 -24.28 -9.64
C ILE A 252 -4.25 -25.23 -8.65
N PHE A 253 -2.96 -25.49 -8.85
CA PHE A 253 -2.16 -26.29 -7.91
C PHE A 253 -1.44 -25.39 -6.91
N ASP A 254 -1.80 -25.48 -5.63
CA ASP A 254 -1.08 -24.79 -4.55
C ASP A 254 0.00 -25.69 -3.98
N SER A 255 1.26 -25.48 -4.39
CA SER A 255 2.39 -26.28 -3.91
C SER A 255 2.72 -26.14 -2.42
N GLU A 256 2.26 -25.10 -1.72
CA GLU A 256 2.44 -25.00 -0.25
C GLU A 256 1.55 -26.00 0.49
N LEU A 257 0.34 -26.21 -0.02
CA LEU A 257 -0.61 -27.18 0.54
C LEU A 257 -0.61 -28.51 -0.23
N SER A 258 0.21 -28.62 -1.27
CA SER A 258 0.30 -29.76 -2.20
C SER A 258 -1.06 -30.29 -2.67
N ARG A 259 -1.99 -29.38 -2.97
CA ARG A 259 -3.36 -29.71 -3.40
C ARG A 259 -3.84 -28.84 -4.55
N ARG A 260 -4.82 -29.34 -5.28
CA ARG A 260 -5.57 -28.56 -6.27
C ARG A 260 -6.75 -27.87 -5.62
N VAL A 261 -6.99 -26.62 -6.01
CA VAL A 261 -8.04 -25.75 -5.45
C VAL A 261 -8.69 -24.93 -6.56
N LEU A 262 -9.97 -24.62 -6.40
CA LEU A 262 -10.67 -23.67 -7.25
C LEU A 262 -10.39 -22.24 -6.74
N VAL A 263 -10.60 -21.25 -7.62
CA VAL A 263 -10.59 -19.85 -7.22
C VAL A 263 -11.92 -19.48 -6.60
N ASP A 264 -11.88 -18.84 -5.43
CA ASP A 264 -13.05 -18.39 -4.68
C ASP A 264 -13.61 -17.07 -5.27
N HIS A 265 -12.71 -16.22 -5.77
CA HIS A 265 -13.01 -14.86 -6.22
C HIS A 265 -12.41 -14.58 -7.60
N ALA A 266 -13.08 -13.74 -8.39
CA ALA A 266 -12.61 -13.30 -9.69
C ALA A 266 -12.48 -11.79 -9.76
N PHE A 267 -11.30 -11.27 -10.10
CA PHE A 267 -11.09 -9.87 -10.45
C PHE A 267 -11.17 -9.69 -11.96
N ILE A 268 -11.96 -8.71 -12.39
CA ILE A 268 -11.98 -8.21 -13.76
C ILE A 268 -11.33 -6.83 -13.72
N VAL A 269 -10.15 -6.73 -14.33
CA VAL A 269 -9.33 -5.53 -14.33
C VAL A 269 -9.32 -4.90 -15.72
N ALA A 270 -9.54 -3.60 -15.81
CA ALA A 270 -9.42 -2.85 -17.05
C ALA A 270 -8.47 -1.65 -16.90
N GLY A 271 -7.54 -1.48 -17.85
CA GLY A 271 -6.73 -0.27 -18.00
C GLY A 271 -7.51 0.92 -18.56
N GLY A 272 -8.76 0.70 -18.97
CA GLY A 272 -9.76 1.70 -19.33
C GLY A 272 -10.98 1.67 -18.40
N GLU A 273 -12.07 2.30 -18.82
CA GLU A 273 -13.34 2.31 -18.09
C GLU A 273 -14.05 0.94 -18.18
N ILE A 274 -14.62 0.46 -17.06
CA ILE A 274 -15.60 -0.62 -17.07
C ILE A 274 -16.99 0.00 -16.92
N THR A 275 -17.73 0.05 -18.02
CA THR A 275 -19.04 0.71 -18.06
C THR A 275 -20.04 0.09 -17.07
N LYS A 276 -20.97 0.90 -16.54
CA LYS A 276 -22.04 0.43 -15.65
C LYS A 276 -22.87 -0.69 -16.28
N GLN A 277 -23.13 -0.60 -17.59
CA GLN A 277 -23.87 -1.63 -18.32
C GLN A 277 -23.11 -2.96 -18.36
N ALA A 278 -21.80 -2.93 -18.61
CA ALA A 278 -20.95 -4.11 -18.58
C ALA A 278 -20.88 -4.75 -17.19
N ARG A 279 -20.71 -3.95 -16.12
CA ARG A 279 -20.71 -4.42 -14.73
C ARG A 279 -22.03 -5.13 -14.39
N ASN A 280 -23.16 -4.51 -14.71
CA ASN A 280 -24.49 -5.08 -14.46
C ASN A 280 -24.74 -6.36 -15.28
N TRP A 281 -24.31 -6.39 -16.55
CA TRP A 281 -24.52 -7.55 -17.42
C TRP A 281 -23.74 -8.77 -16.94
N ILE A 282 -22.45 -8.61 -16.62
CA ILE A 282 -21.64 -9.70 -16.05
C ILE A 282 -22.15 -10.11 -14.68
N GLY A 283 -22.41 -9.14 -13.80
CA GLY A 283 -22.89 -9.40 -12.45
C GLY A 283 -24.13 -10.29 -12.47
N ASN A 284 -25.15 -9.91 -13.24
CA ASN A 284 -26.39 -10.69 -13.35
C ASN A 284 -26.17 -12.09 -13.95
N LYS A 285 -25.24 -12.24 -14.91
CA LYS A 285 -24.97 -13.53 -15.56
C LYS A 285 -24.17 -14.49 -14.68
N LEU A 286 -23.21 -13.97 -13.91
CA LEU A 286 -22.37 -14.77 -13.03
C LEU A 286 -23.03 -15.03 -11.67
N ASP A 287 -23.84 -14.10 -11.14
CA ASP A 287 -24.60 -14.31 -9.90
C ASP A 287 -25.60 -15.45 -10.02
N ALA A 288 -26.15 -15.69 -11.21
CA ALA A 288 -27.01 -16.84 -11.47
C ALA A 288 -26.29 -18.18 -11.20
N ALA A 289 -24.95 -18.21 -11.25
CA ALA A 289 -24.11 -19.39 -11.00
C ALA A 289 -23.63 -19.53 -9.53
N LYS A 290 -23.89 -18.55 -8.66
CA LYS A 290 -23.84 -18.60 -7.17
C LYS A 290 -22.60 -19.17 -6.45
N ARG A 291 -21.40 -19.21 -7.04
CA ARG A 291 -20.22 -19.76 -6.34
C ARG A 291 -19.08 -18.80 -6.02
N SER A 292 -18.96 -17.66 -6.70
CA SER A 292 -17.77 -16.80 -6.58
C SER A 292 -18.13 -15.33 -6.61
N GLN A 293 -17.44 -14.54 -5.79
CA GLN A 293 -17.57 -13.08 -5.79
C GLN A 293 -16.82 -12.49 -6.97
N ILE A 294 -17.49 -11.63 -7.74
CA ILE A 294 -16.91 -10.93 -8.87
C ILE A 294 -16.56 -9.51 -8.44
N MET A 295 -15.29 -9.17 -8.57
CA MET A 295 -14.74 -7.86 -8.22
C MET A 295 -14.28 -7.17 -9.50
N PHE A 296 -14.43 -5.86 -9.55
CA PHE A 296 -14.07 -5.04 -10.71
C PHE A 296 -13.06 -4.00 -10.27
N MET A 297 -12.06 -3.76 -11.12
CA MET A 297 -11.06 -2.71 -10.91
C MET A 297 -10.82 -2.03 -12.26
N ASP A 298 -11.25 -0.79 -12.38
CA ASP A 298 -11.02 -0.01 -13.59
C ASP A 298 -9.78 0.89 -13.49
N ARG A 299 -9.52 1.66 -14.54
CA ARG A 299 -8.37 2.56 -14.60
C ARG A 299 -8.28 3.50 -13.41
N GLU A 300 -9.40 4.05 -12.97
CA GLU A 300 -9.41 5.04 -11.89
C GLU A 300 -9.11 4.37 -10.55
N ASP A 301 -9.64 3.16 -10.34
CA ASP A 301 -9.31 2.33 -9.18
C ASP A 301 -7.81 2.03 -9.12
N ILE A 302 -7.20 1.63 -10.25
CA ILE A 302 -5.74 1.36 -10.35
C ILE A 302 -4.94 2.62 -10.02
N LEU A 303 -5.28 3.75 -10.64
CA LEU A 303 -4.57 5.02 -10.43
C LEU A 303 -4.61 5.45 -8.96
N ASN A 304 -5.78 5.36 -8.33
CA ASN A 304 -5.96 5.78 -6.94
C ASN A 304 -5.24 4.85 -5.97
N LEU A 305 -5.38 3.53 -6.13
CA LEU A 305 -4.68 2.56 -5.30
C LEU A 305 -3.17 2.65 -5.46
N TYR A 306 -2.65 2.73 -6.69
CA TYR A 306 -1.21 2.79 -6.93
C TYR A 306 -0.59 4.08 -6.39
N THR A 307 -1.31 5.20 -6.46
CA THR A 307 -0.85 6.49 -5.95
C THR A 307 -0.80 6.48 -4.42
N VAL A 308 -1.90 6.07 -3.77
CA VAL A 308 -2.01 6.08 -2.29
C VAL A 308 -1.11 5.02 -1.65
N THR A 309 -0.81 3.91 -2.32
CA THR A 309 0.08 2.87 -1.79
C THR A 309 1.58 3.21 -1.84
N GLY A 310 1.94 4.34 -2.46
CA GLY A 310 3.31 4.88 -2.44
C GLY A 310 4.35 4.01 -3.16
N LEU A 311 3.94 3.17 -4.11
CA LEU A 311 4.84 2.28 -4.87
C LEU A 311 5.92 3.06 -5.63
N ALA A 312 6.96 2.44 -6.18
CA ALA A 312 7.84 3.16 -7.12
C ALA A 312 7.11 3.38 -8.46
N LEU A 313 7.47 4.39 -9.25
CA LEU A 313 6.99 4.45 -10.64
C LEU A 313 7.69 3.33 -11.45
N PRO A 314 7.03 2.76 -12.48
CA PRO A 314 7.63 1.76 -13.35
C PRO A 314 8.98 2.20 -13.93
N LYS A 315 9.98 1.29 -13.94
CA LYS A 315 11.35 1.57 -14.40
C LYS A 315 11.44 2.01 -15.86
N SER A 316 10.46 1.64 -16.70
CA SER A 316 10.38 2.08 -18.09
C SER A 316 10.15 3.59 -18.27
N MET A 317 9.98 4.35 -17.18
CA MET A 317 9.99 5.82 -17.17
C MET A 317 11.38 6.44 -17.05
N ASP A 318 12.42 5.67 -16.71
CA ASP A 318 13.80 6.17 -16.67
C ASP A 318 14.37 6.23 -18.09
N MET A 319 13.80 7.08 -18.95
CA MET A 319 14.46 7.56 -20.14
C MET A 319 14.65 9.07 -20.00
N PRO A 320 15.87 9.60 -20.24
CA PRO A 320 16.18 11.00 -20.02
C PRO A 320 15.27 11.87 -20.87
N SER A 321 14.78 12.96 -20.29
CA SER A 321 14.16 14.04 -21.04
C SER A 321 15.08 14.42 -22.19
N SER A 322 14.58 14.30 -23.42
CA SER A 322 15.20 14.85 -24.61
C SER A 322 15.35 16.36 -24.45
N SER A 323 16.53 16.80 -24.02
CA SER A 323 16.98 18.18 -24.14
C SER A 323 18.51 18.18 -24.10
N ASP A 324 19.11 17.85 -25.25
CA ASP A 324 20.36 18.44 -25.74
C ASP A 324 20.64 17.87 -27.15
N ASP A 325 19.76 18.22 -28.09
CA ASP A 325 20.15 18.34 -29.50
C ASP A 325 20.34 19.84 -29.76
N THR A 326 21.45 20.38 -29.27
CA THR A 326 21.98 21.64 -29.76
C THR A 326 22.65 21.36 -31.10
N PHE A 327 21.94 21.79 -32.15
CA PHE A 327 22.34 21.78 -33.54
C PHE A 327 23.82 22.13 -33.76
N ASP A 328 24.46 21.29 -34.58
CA ASP A 328 25.71 21.54 -35.27
C ASP A 328 25.76 22.96 -35.85
N VAL A 329 26.72 23.76 -35.37
CA VAL A 329 27.16 24.95 -36.09
C VAL A 329 28.29 24.53 -37.02
N GLU A 330 27.96 24.46 -38.31
CA GLU A 330 28.90 24.39 -39.42
C GLU A 330 29.99 25.45 -39.26
N ILE A 331 31.24 25.02 -39.10
CA ILE A 331 32.41 25.86 -39.41
C ILE A 331 32.71 25.66 -40.89
N LEU A 332 32.27 26.63 -41.70
CA LEU A 332 32.78 26.85 -43.05
C LEU A 332 33.92 27.88 -42.98
N PHE A 333 34.97 27.59 -43.76
CA PHE A 333 36.28 28.22 -43.87
C PHE A 333 36.34 29.75 -43.87
#